data_AF-A0A7X9GYD9-F1
#
_entry.id   AF-A0A7X9GYD9-F1
#
_cell.length_a   1.000
_cell.length_b   1.000
_cell.length_c   1.000
_cell.angle_alpha   90.00
_cell.angle_beta   90.00
_cell.angle_gamma   90.00
#
_symmetry.space_group_name_H-M   'P 1'
#
loop_
_entity.id
_entity.type
_entity.pdbx_description
1 polymer ?
#
loop_
_entity_poly.entity_id
_entity_poly.type
_entity_poly.pdbx_seq_one_letter_code
_entity_poly.pdbx_strand_id
1 'polypeptide(L)'
;LGYRVTILILVSLFIIGLVAVPYYFYRIIVAFYKDHIFNRENVRRLNILGCILLVVYLLQITFDLSLFYYKRFLIQIPNYSLSIYLSGAEWLFMGLITLLIANILKRSVEYKEEQDLTI
;
A
#
# COMPACT_ATOMS: atom_id res chain seq x y z
N LEU A 1 -23.08 1.64 19.22
CA LEU A 1 -22.86 0.41 18.40
C LEU A 1 -21.99 0.69 17.17
N GLY A 2 -22.29 1.73 16.37
CA GLY A 2 -21.59 2.02 15.11
C GLY A 2 -20.06 2.17 15.19
N TYR A 3 -19.52 2.92 16.16
CA TYR A 3 -18.08 3.16 16.28
C TYR A 3 -17.23 1.88 16.47
N ARG A 4 -17.76 0.89 17.20
CA ARG A 4 -17.06 -0.40 17.40
C ARG A 4 -17.05 -1.21 16.10
N VAL A 5 -18.15 -1.17 15.35
CA VAL A 5 -18.26 -1.85 14.05
C VAL A 5 -17.34 -1.21 13.00
N THR A 6 -17.25 0.12 12.95
CA THR A 6 -16.36 0.81 12.01
C THR A 6 -14.89 0.49 12.28
N ILE A 7 -14.48 0.42 13.56
CA ILE A 7 -13.11 -0.01 13.92
C ILE A 7 -12.86 -1.45 13.50
N LEU A 8 -13.80 -2.37 13.76
CA LEU A 8 -13.64 -3.78 13.36
C LEU A 8 -13.48 -3.94 11.85
N ILE A 9 -14.23 -3.17 11.06
CA ILE A 9 -14.11 -3.15 9.59
C ILE A 9 -12.73 -2.62 9.18
N LEU A 10 -12.28 -1.50 9.75
CA LEU A 10 -10.96 -0.93 9.45
C LEU A 10 -9.82 -1.90 9.77
N VAL A 11 -9.87 -2.55 10.94
CA VAL A 11 -8.88 -3.55 11.35
C VAL A 11 -8.90 -4.76 10.42
N SER A 12 -10.08 -5.23 10.02
CA SER A 12 -10.21 -6.36 9.09
C SER A 12 -9.60 -6.04 7.72
N LEU A 13 -9.90 -4.85 7.18
CA LEU A 13 -9.30 -4.38 5.92
C LEU A 13 -7.79 -4.24 6.01
N PHE A 14 -7.27 -3.76 7.15
CA PHE A 14 -5.84 -3.63 7.38
C PHE A 14 -5.13 -4.99 7.39
N ILE A 15 -5.71 -5.99 8.08
CA ILE A 15 -5.18 -7.36 8.11
C ILE A 15 -5.18 -7.97 6.70
N ILE A 16 -6.26 -7.80 5.93
CA ILE A 16 -6.33 -8.27 4.54
C ILE A 16 -5.22 -7.64 3.70
N GLY A 17 -4.99 -6.32 3.84
CA GLY A 17 -3.90 -5.61 3.19
C GLY A 17 -2.53 -6.20 3.54
N LEU A 18 -2.27 -6.42 4.83
CA LEU A 18 -1.01 -6.99 5.32
C LEU A 18 -0.73 -8.40 4.79
N VAL A 19 -1.75 -9.22 4.56
CA VAL A 19 -1.59 -10.55 3.96
C VAL A 19 -1.44 -10.47 2.44
N ALA A 20 -2.12 -9.51 1.80
CA ALA A 20 -2.06 -9.35 0.35
C ALA A 20 -0.67 -8.86 -0.14
N VAL A 21 -0.03 -7.94 0.60
CA VAL A 21 1.30 -7.40 0.25
C VAL A 21 2.35 -8.50 -0.01
N PRO A 22 2.66 -9.41 0.95
CA PRO A 22 3.65 -10.45 0.72
C PRO A 22 3.23 -11.44 -0.36
N TYR A 23 1.94 -11.71 -0.53
CA TYR A 23 1.43 -12.57 -1.60
C TYR A 23 1.74 -12.00 -2.99
N TYR A 24 1.44 -10.71 -3.23
CA TYR A 24 1.74 -10.05 -4.50
C TYR A 24 3.25 -9.90 -4.71
N PHE A 25 3.98 -9.54 -3.66
CA PHE A 25 5.43 -9.40 -3.70
C PHE A 25 6.13 -10.71 -4.08
N TYR A 26 5.73 -11.83 -3.47
CA TYR A 26 6.26 -13.16 -3.79
C TYR A 26 6.01 -13.52 -5.26
N ARG A 27 4.81 -13.28 -5.78
CA ARG A 27 4.49 -13.54 -7.20
C ARG A 27 5.37 -12.74 -8.16
N ILE A 28 5.73 -11.50 -7.81
CA ILE A 28 6.62 -10.67 -8.62
C ILE A 28 8.05 -11.23 -8.59
N ILE A 29 8.57 -11.55 -7.40
CA ILE A 29 9.91 -12.14 -7.25
C ILE A 29 10.04 -13.45 -8.03
N VAL A 30 9.06 -14.34 -7.93
CA VAL A 30 9.08 -15.61 -8.67
C VAL A 30 9.07 -15.37 -10.18
N ALA A 31 8.34 -14.37 -10.66
CA ALA A 31 8.34 -14.04 -12.08
C ALA A 31 9.68 -13.46 -12.54
N PHE A 32 10.36 -12.71 -11.67
CA PHE A 32 11.71 -12.21 -11.94
C PHE A 32 12.75 -13.33 -11.96
N TYR A 33 12.64 -14.29 -11.02
CA TYR A 33 13.54 -15.44 -10.97
C TYR A 33 13.42 -16.37 -12.18
N LYS A 34 12.25 -16.39 -12.84
CA LYS A 34 12.00 -17.19 -14.05
C LYS A 34 12.30 -16.43 -15.35
N ASP A 35 13.05 -15.33 -15.30
CA ASP A 35 13.37 -14.45 -16.45
C ASP A 35 12.15 -13.87 -17.21
N HIS A 36 10.94 -13.99 -16.65
CA HIS A 36 9.71 -13.43 -17.20
C HIS A 36 9.46 -12.01 -16.68
N ILE A 37 10.51 -11.19 -16.60
CA ILE A 37 10.46 -9.84 -16.04
C ILE A 37 9.53 -8.94 -16.89
N PHE A 38 9.75 -8.92 -18.21
CA PHE A 38 9.02 -8.09 -19.16
C PHE A 38 7.69 -8.74 -19.56
N ASN A 39 6.72 -8.71 -18.65
CA ASN A 39 5.36 -9.19 -18.89
C ASN A 39 4.33 -8.15 -18.39
N ARG A 40 3.32 -7.86 -19.22
CA ARG A 40 2.17 -7.01 -18.87
C ARG A 40 1.45 -7.46 -17.59
N GLU A 41 1.45 -8.76 -17.31
CA GLU A 41 0.86 -9.29 -16.07
C GLU A 41 1.65 -8.84 -14.83
N ASN A 42 2.98 -8.81 -14.89
CA ASN A 42 3.81 -8.33 -13.77
C ASN A 42 3.66 -6.82 -13.56
N VAL A 43 3.49 -6.06 -14.64
CA VAL A 43 3.12 -4.63 -14.56
C VAL A 43 1.80 -4.46 -13.81
N ARG A 44 0.78 -5.26 -14.13
CA ARG A 44 -0.51 -5.24 -13.42
C ARG A 44 -0.36 -5.63 -11.96
N ARG A 45 0.43 -6.67 -11.64
CA ARG A 45 0.70 -7.11 -10.26
C ARG A 45 1.41 -6.03 -9.45
N LEU A 46 2.40 -5.34 -10.03
CA LEU A 46 3.09 -4.21 -9.40
C LEU A 46 2.15 -3.02 -9.16
N ASN A 47 1.29 -2.68 -10.12
CA ASN A 47 0.27 -1.65 -9.95
C ASN A 47 -0.69 -1.98 -8.80
N ILE A 48 -1.18 -3.21 -8.75
CA ILE A 48 -2.07 -3.66 -7.66
C ILE A 48 -1.35 -3.60 -6.31
N LEU A 49 -0.09 -4.07 -6.24
CA LEU A 49 0.72 -4.00 -5.02
C LEU A 49 0.90 -2.56 -4.53
N GLY A 50 1.26 -1.65 -5.44
CA GLY A 50 1.40 -0.22 -5.13
C GLY A 50 0.10 0.39 -4.59
N CYS A 51 -1.04 0.10 -5.22
CA CYS A 51 -2.35 0.55 -4.74
C CYS A 51 -2.70 -0.03 -3.35
N ILE A 52 -2.42 -1.31 -3.11
CA ILE A 52 -2.67 -1.94 -1.79
C ILE A 52 -1.85 -1.23 -0.71
N LEU A 53 -0.58 -0.92 -0.97
CA LEU A 53 0.29 -0.21 -0.03
C LEU A 53 -0.24 1.19 0.30
N LEU A 54 -0.76 1.91 -0.69
CA LEU A 54 -1.40 3.21 -0.46
C LEU A 54 -2.70 3.08 0.35
N VAL A 55 -3.50 2.04 0.13
CA VAL A 55 -4.70 1.76 0.93
C VAL A 55 -4.32 1.43 2.38
N VAL A 56 -3.29 0.62 2.61
CA VAL A 56 -2.75 0.31 3.94
C VAL A 56 -2.31 1.59 4.67
N TYR A 57 -1.62 2.50 3.98
CA TYR A 57 -1.24 3.80 4.53
C TYR A 57 -2.46 4.64 4.94
N LEU A 58 -3.49 4.73 4.08
CA LEU A 58 -4.71 5.48 4.39
C LEU A 58 -5.46 4.90 5.59
N LEU A 59 -5.51 3.57 5.71
CA LEU A 59 -6.08 2.91 6.88
C LEU A 59 -5.29 3.23 8.15
N GLN A 60 -3.95 3.24 8.07
CA GLN A 60 -3.08 3.58 9.20
C GLN A 60 -3.31 5.02 9.69
N ILE A 61 -3.34 6.00 8.78
CA ILE A 61 -3.65 7.39 9.14
C ILE A 61 -5.03 7.50 9.79
N THR A 62 -6.03 6.84 9.19
CA THR A 62 -7.40 6.87 9.72
C THR A 62 -7.44 6.32 11.14
N PHE A 63 -6.69 5.25 11.40
CA PHE A 63 -6.55 4.68 12.74
C PHE A 63 -5.88 5.65 13.72
N ASP A 64 -4.72 6.22 13.36
CA ASP A 64 -3.99 7.17 14.20
C ASP A 64 -4.82 8.41 14.56
N LEU A 65 -5.54 8.97 13.58
CA LEU A 65 -6.46 10.07 13.79
C LEU A 65 -7.60 9.67 14.73
N SER A 66 -8.24 8.51 14.50
CA SER A 66 -9.33 8.03 15.34
C SER A 66 -8.90 7.84 16.79
N LEU A 67 -7.68 7.31 17.00
CA LEU A 67 -7.07 7.11 18.31
C LEU A 67 -6.74 8.44 18.98
N PHE A 68 -6.21 9.41 18.22
CA PHE A 68 -5.93 10.76 18.71
C PHE A 68 -7.21 11.45 19.22
N TYR A 69 -8.29 11.44 18.43
CA TYR A 69 -9.57 12.01 18.84
C TYR A 69 -10.16 11.30 20.06
N TYR A 70 -10.05 9.97 20.12
CA TYR A 70 -10.50 9.19 21.28
C TYR A 70 -9.74 9.56 22.56
N LYS A 71 -8.40 9.64 22.48
CA LYS A 71 -7.55 10.07 23.61
C LYS A 71 -7.86 11.49 24.06
N ARG A 72 -8.04 12.42 23.11
CA ARG A 72 -8.39 13.82 23.38
C ARG A 72 -9.75 13.95 24.08
N PHE A 73 -10.71 13.09 23.74
CA PHE A 73 -12.02 13.07 24.40
C PHE A 73 -11.94 12.57 25.85
N LEU A 74 -11.14 11.52 26.10
CA LEU A 74 -11.00 10.94 27.44
C LEU A 74 -10.13 11.75 28.39
N ILE A 75 -9.11 12.45 27.85
CA ILE A 75 -8.07 13.10 28.64
C ILE A 75 -8.14 14.60 28.36
N GLN A 76 -8.97 15.31 29.12
CA GLN A 76 -8.90 16.77 29.23
C GLN A 76 -8.04 17.14 30.43
N ILE A 77 -6.72 17.21 30.23
CA ILE A 77 -5.81 17.73 31.26
C ILE A 77 -5.64 19.23 31.00
N PRO A 78 -6.10 20.11 31.92
CA PRO A 78 -5.85 21.54 31.78
C PRO A 78 -4.35 21.81 31.71
N ASN A 79 -3.94 22.67 30.78
CA ASN A 79 -2.57 23.06 30.47
C ASN A 79 -1.67 22.01 29.77
N TYR A 80 -2.21 20.89 29.30
CA TYR A 80 -1.47 19.94 28.45
C TYR A 80 -2.07 19.87 27.04
N SER A 81 -1.20 19.94 26.02
CA SER A 81 -1.57 19.71 24.63
C SER A 81 -1.17 18.30 24.20
N LEU A 82 -2.09 17.59 23.56
CA LEU A 82 -1.84 16.28 22.98
C LEU A 82 -1.22 16.48 21.59
N SER A 83 -0.02 15.95 21.35
CA SER A 83 0.61 15.96 20.04
C SER A 83 0.02 14.85 19.15
N ILE A 84 -0.15 15.18 17.87
CA ILE A 84 -0.55 14.18 16.87
C ILE A 84 0.68 13.47 16.35
N TYR A 85 0.65 12.15 16.36
CA TYR A 85 1.69 11.30 15.77
C TYR A 85 1.06 10.53 14.62
N LEU A 86 1.56 10.75 13.41
CA LEU A 86 1.13 10.06 12.21
C LEU A 86 2.21 9.04 11.85
N SER A 87 1.83 7.76 11.92
CA SER A 87 2.69 6.63 11.57
C SER A 87 2.45 6.16 10.14
N GLY A 88 3.33 5.29 9.62
CA GLY A 88 3.09 4.61 8.35
C GLY A 88 3.64 5.30 7.10
N ALA A 89 4.51 6.31 7.23
CA ALA A 89 5.15 6.98 6.09
C ALA A 89 5.89 5.99 5.17
N GLU A 90 6.43 4.91 5.75
CA GLU A 90 7.07 3.81 5.02
C GLU A 90 6.12 3.15 4.01
N TRP A 91 4.85 2.97 4.34
CA TRP A 91 3.84 2.39 3.43
C TRP A 91 3.56 3.29 2.25
N LEU A 92 3.51 4.61 2.49
CA LEU A 92 3.39 5.62 1.44
C LEU A 92 4.58 5.55 0.49
N PHE A 93 5.81 5.61 1.01
CA PHE A 93 7.01 5.57 0.19
C PHE A 93 7.11 4.26 -0.61
N MET A 94 6.88 3.12 0.03
CA MET A 94 6.87 1.83 -0.66
C MET A 94 5.80 1.76 -1.76
N GLY A 95 4.58 2.25 -1.49
CA GLY A 95 3.51 2.30 -2.49
C GLY A 95 3.87 3.16 -3.71
N LEU A 96 4.38 4.37 -3.47
CA LEU A 96 4.80 5.29 -4.54
C LEU A 96 5.95 4.73 -5.37
N ILE A 97 6.98 4.18 -4.71
CA ILE A 97 8.13 3.55 -5.40
C ILE A 97 7.65 2.35 -6.22
N THR A 98 6.75 1.52 -5.68
CA THR A 98 6.22 0.36 -6.41
C THR A 98 5.46 0.79 -7.67
N LEU A 99 4.63 1.83 -7.58
CA LEU A 99 3.91 2.38 -8.74
C LEU A 99 4.87 2.99 -9.78
N LEU A 100 5.92 3.67 -9.31
CA LEU A 100 6.97 4.19 -10.19
C LEU A 100 7.64 3.04 -10.96
N ILE A 101 8.04 1.98 -10.26
CA ILE A 101 8.63 0.78 -10.88
C ILE A 101 7.65 0.13 -11.85
N ALA A 102 6.35 0.06 -11.52
CA ALA A 102 5.33 -0.46 -12.41
C ALA A 102 5.26 0.31 -13.74
N ASN A 103 5.32 1.65 -13.67
CA ASN A 103 5.32 2.52 -14.85
C ASN A 103 6.60 2.35 -15.69
N ILE A 104 7.76 2.26 -15.05
CA ILE A 104 9.03 2.00 -15.74
C ILE A 104 8.95 0.65 -16.46
N LEU A 105 8.52 -0.41 -15.76
CA LEU A 105 8.40 -1.75 -16.34
C LEU A 105 7.38 -1.78 -17.48
N LYS A 106 6.25 -1.08 -17.37
CA LYS A 106 5.27 -0.95 -18.45
C LYS A 106 5.92 -0.46 -19.74
N ARG A 107 6.75 0.58 -19.61
CA ARG A 107 7.45 1.17 -20.75
C ARG A 107 8.51 0.24 -21.32
N SER A 108 9.25 -0.47 -20.47
CA SER A 108 10.21 -1.48 -20.92
C SER A 108 9.55 -2.65 -21.65
N VAL A 109 8.35 -3.06 -21.24
CA VAL A 109 7.57 -4.08 -21.96
C VAL A 109 7.14 -3.58 -23.34
N GLU A 110 6.67 -2.33 -23.44
CA GLU A 110 6.33 -1.71 -24.74
C GLU A 110 7.53 -1.68 -25.69
N TYR A 111 8.70 -1.26 -25.21
CA TYR A 111 9.90 -1.23 -26.03
C TYR A 111 10.33 -2.61 -26.51
N LYS A 112 10.17 -3.64 -25.67
CA LYS A 112 10.47 -5.03 -26.07
C LYS A 112 9.50 -5.52 -27.14
N GLU A 113 8.20 -5.27 -26.96
CA GLU A 113 7.16 -5.62 -27.95
C GLU A 113 7.41 -4.92 -29.30
N GLU A 114 7.83 -3.65 -29.30
CA GLU A 114 8.18 -2.89 -30.50
C GLU A 114 9.41 -3.49 -31.23
N GLN A 115 10.43 -3.93 -30.48
CA GLN A 115 11.63 -4.57 -31.04
C GLN A 115 11.31 -5.95 -31.65
N ASP A 116 10.47 -6.74 -30.99
CA ASP A 116 10.08 -8.08 -31.47
C ASP A 116 9.25 -8.01 -32.76
N LEU A 117 8.55 -6.88 -33.03
CA LEU A 117 7.76 -6.66 -34.25
C LEU A 117 8.58 -6.19 -35.46
N THR A 118 9.81 -5.73 -35.25
CA THR A 118 10.69 -5.21 -36.32
C THR A 118 11.68 -6.23 -36.85
N ILE A 119 11.78 -7.40 -36.20
CA ILE A 119 12.60 -8.55 -36.61
C ILE A 119 11.72 -9.53 -37.40
#